data_AF-A0A3D3LAG6-F1
#
_entry.id   AF-A0A3D3LAG6-F1
#
_cell.length_a   1.000
_cell.length_b   1.000
_cell.length_c   1.000
_cell.angle_alpha   90.00
_cell.angle_beta   90.00
_cell.angle_gamma   90.00
#
_symmetry.space_group_name_H-M   'P 1'
#
loop_
_entity.id
_entity.type
_entity.pdbx_description
1 polymer ?
#
loop_
_entity_poly.entity_id
_entity_poly.type
_entity_poly.pdbx_seq_one_letter_code
_entity_poly.pdbx_strand_id
1 'polypeptide(L)'
;MLSLRMSSFILGFGVALPAAEATPLMDILYGHFEIHADYVLTPGNPDAGWQLNVSYNKNDNFNDRTQIVRLDPETTTIIASPRTGMFDNGNPILITSAVSRLGPVGAPLWFMPQNNVLGTPFMGARAIMDPGIFQTFFNGNYSPSATGSISLRLVSVTGTGPDAGGQFGLWESDGQTLLFYFGPQTNNLIPTLPPNAHSHFNWGFTKPGSYFLTIEALGRLNPQHGGQLTSTQKVFRFAVPFSSRLQGQATVRAGFDPAEKNFHLLLEDAADNVAYTPPQGFLEASSAASGEAQTTLPGAARQMPLTFSTAGSQVASVVGLAPALTGLGVPAGALAGDSVELRLLSVSGPGQFALLSADGTGLLMSSADGVDAADEIMLASGADLQTLAVFEADGLYRVTVELAGTQGGEPVKSGPIVLAFGANLTAAHTYAQWRDSFERTHGLPANALADTRADFDKDGLSNGAEFQLFWHGCDPVKGDAGLLPKGRPEGGAAVMDFLRDTYKDTLNEKTFQQSPSTSPDMQNWATRNARVTGRALETCETGAEQGNAYGRVMLRRLRVLDAPGEKRFFRFVFKPD
;
A
#
# COMPACT_ATOMS: atom_id res chain seq x y z
N MET A 1 0.51 -19.94 -77.93
CA MET A 1 -0.27 -20.05 -76.68
C MET A 1 0.55 -20.82 -75.66
N LEU A 2 1.18 -20.13 -74.70
CA LEU A 2 1.39 -20.64 -73.35
C LEU A 2 1.71 -19.44 -72.47
N SER A 3 0.82 -19.16 -71.52
CA SER A 3 0.79 -17.98 -70.66
C SER A 3 1.75 -18.16 -69.50
N LEU A 4 2.65 -17.18 -69.31
CA LEU A 4 3.35 -16.95 -68.05
C LEU A 4 2.31 -16.56 -66.99
N ARG A 5 2.20 -17.35 -65.92
CA ARG A 5 1.58 -16.91 -64.66
C ARG A 5 2.70 -16.53 -63.69
N MET A 6 2.87 -15.23 -63.47
CA MET A 6 3.54 -14.70 -62.29
C MET A 6 2.64 -14.99 -61.08
N SER A 7 3.09 -15.87 -60.19
CA SER A 7 2.54 -16.01 -58.84
C SER A 7 3.31 -15.08 -57.92
N SER A 8 2.74 -13.91 -57.62
CA SER A 8 3.21 -13.06 -56.52
C SER A 8 2.90 -13.75 -55.21
N PHE A 9 3.90 -14.38 -54.60
CA PHE A 9 3.85 -14.77 -53.20
C PHE A 9 4.09 -13.52 -52.34
N ILE A 10 3.01 -12.95 -51.80
CA ILE A 10 3.10 -12.01 -50.68
C ILE A 10 3.33 -12.88 -49.43
N LEU A 11 4.59 -13.01 -49.02
CA LEU A 11 4.97 -13.50 -47.70
C LEU A 11 4.57 -12.44 -46.68
N GLY A 12 3.33 -12.49 -46.20
CA GLY A 12 2.93 -11.78 -45.00
C GLY A 12 3.59 -12.45 -43.81
N PHE A 13 4.70 -11.88 -43.33
CA PHE A 13 5.17 -12.15 -41.98
C PHE A 13 4.12 -11.60 -41.02
N GLY A 14 3.18 -12.46 -40.61
CA GLY A 14 2.30 -12.16 -39.49
C GLY A 14 3.15 -12.05 -38.24
N VAL A 15 3.48 -10.82 -37.84
CA VAL A 15 4.05 -10.55 -36.52
C VAL A 15 2.92 -10.78 -35.52
N ALA A 16 2.83 -12.00 -34.99
CA ALA A 16 1.97 -12.27 -33.85
C ALA A 16 2.44 -11.37 -32.69
N LEU A 17 1.50 -10.70 -32.02
CA LEU A 17 1.83 -10.02 -30.78
C LEU A 17 2.37 -11.07 -29.80
N PRO A 18 3.52 -10.82 -29.13
CA PRO A 18 3.94 -11.69 -28.04
C PRO A 18 2.80 -11.74 -27.02
N ALA A 19 2.42 -12.93 -26.54
CA ALA A 19 1.42 -13.04 -25.48
C ALA A 19 1.84 -12.14 -24.30
N ALA A 20 0.88 -11.50 -23.63
CA ALA A 20 1.16 -10.91 -22.33
C ALA A 20 1.73 -12.05 -21.46
N GLU A 21 2.99 -11.93 -21.03
CA GLU A 21 3.54 -12.89 -20.09
C GLU A 21 2.64 -12.88 -18.85
N ALA A 22 2.30 -14.06 -18.35
CA ALA A 22 1.64 -14.16 -17.05
C ALA A 22 2.61 -13.58 -16.01
N THR A 23 2.40 -12.33 -15.64
CA THR A 23 3.25 -11.66 -14.67
C THR A 23 2.92 -12.17 -13.27
N PRO A 24 3.92 -12.36 -12.40
CA PRO A 24 3.65 -12.66 -11.00
C PRO A 24 2.84 -11.53 -10.38
N LEU A 25 2.03 -11.85 -9.36
CA LEU A 25 1.38 -10.82 -8.56
C LEU A 25 2.42 -9.81 -8.06
N MET A 26 2.17 -8.55 -8.39
CA MET A 26 3.04 -7.44 -8.05
C MET A 26 2.22 -6.18 -7.82
N ASP A 27 2.84 -5.27 -7.09
CA ASP A 27 2.39 -3.90 -6.95
C ASP A 27 3.52 -2.92 -7.29
N ILE A 28 3.16 -1.72 -7.72
CA ILE A 28 4.08 -0.65 -8.10
C ILE A 28 3.75 0.62 -7.34
N LEU A 29 4.76 1.17 -6.65
CA LEU A 29 4.60 2.31 -5.74
C LEU A 29 5.03 3.64 -6.37
N TYR A 30 5.98 3.59 -7.32
CA TYR A 30 6.53 4.76 -8.02
C TYR A 30 7.22 4.30 -9.32
N GLY A 31 7.43 5.23 -10.24
CA GLY A 31 8.05 4.98 -11.55
C GLY A 31 7.16 5.40 -12.72
N HIS A 32 7.65 5.30 -13.95
CA HIS A 32 6.93 5.67 -15.18
C HIS A 32 6.25 4.45 -15.79
N PHE A 33 4.92 4.44 -15.80
CA PHE A 33 4.10 3.37 -16.36
C PHE A 33 2.95 3.91 -17.23
N GLU A 34 2.44 3.05 -18.11
CA GLU A 34 1.35 3.39 -19.03
C GLU A 34 0.23 2.35 -18.95
N ILE A 35 -1.02 2.79 -19.05
CA ILE A 35 -2.06 1.93 -19.63
C ILE A 35 -1.77 1.80 -21.12
N HIS A 36 -1.62 0.58 -21.63
CA HIS A 36 -1.07 0.35 -22.96
C HIS A 36 -1.97 -0.56 -23.79
N ALA A 37 -2.41 -0.04 -24.94
CA ALA A 37 -3.07 -0.82 -25.97
C ALA A 37 -2.12 -1.13 -27.13
N ASP A 38 -1.93 -2.40 -27.43
CA ASP A 38 -1.34 -2.86 -28.69
C ASP A 38 -2.44 -3.33 -29.64
N TYR A 39 -2.22 -3.13 -30.95
CA TYR A 39 -3.06 -3.74 -31.97
C TYR A 39 -2.26 -4.24 -33.17
N VAL A 40 -2.52 -5.49 -33.57
CA VAL A 40 -2.11 -6.05 -34.86
C VAL A 40 -3.35 -6.47 -35.64
N LEU A 41 -3.41 -6.10 -36.91
CA LEU A 41 -4.54 -6.46 -37.76
C LEU A 41 -4.65 -7.98 -37.92
N THR A 42 -5.79 -8.53 -37.51
CA THR A 42 -6.13 -9.96 -37.59
C THR A 42 -7.32 -10.17 -38.54
N PRO A 43 -7.08 -10.42 -39.83
CA PRO A 43 -8.15 -10.60 -40.81
C PRO A 43 -9.15 -11.68 -40.40
N GLY A 44 -10.44 -11.36 -40.45
CA GLY A 44 -11.52 -12.28 -40.09
C GLY A 44 -11.84 -12.39 -38.60
N ASN A 45 -10.94 -11.95 -37.71
CA ASN A 45 -11.21 -11.84 -36.27
C ASN A 45 -10.49 -10.62 -35.66
N PRO A 46 -10.97 -9.39 -35.92
CA PRO A 46 -10.32 -8.16 -35.48
C PRO A 46 -10.11 -8.06 -33.97
N ASP A 47 -11.01 -8.62 -33.17
CA ASP A 47 -10.95 -8.53 -31.72
C ASP A 47 -9.75 -9.31 -31.15
N ALA A 48 -9.30 -10.35 -31.84
CA ALA A 48 -8.08 -11.08 -31.48
C ALA A 48 -6.78 -10.28 -31.70
N GLY A 49 -6.85 -9.13 -32.36
CA GLY A 49 -5.70 -8.28 -32.64
C GLY A 49 -5.25 -7.43 -31.46
N TRP A 50 -6.05 -7.34 -30.40
CA TRP A 50 -5.79 -6.45 -29.28
C TRP A 50 -4.98 -7.07 -28.15
N GLN A 51 -4.18 -6.24 -27.48
CA GLN A 51 -3.69 -6.50 -26.13
C GLN A 51 -3.80 -5.25 -25.26
N LEU A 52 -4.21 -5.43 -24.00
CA LEU A 52 -4.23 -4.39 -22.98
C LEU A 52 -3.29 -4.76 -21.84
N ASN A 53 -2.39 -3.83 -21.51
CA ASN A 53 -1.28 -4.05 -20.59
C ASN A 53 -1.07 -2.85 -19.66
N VAL A 54 -0.41 -3.06 -18.52
CA VAL A 54 0.44 -2.01 -17.93
C VAL A 54 1.80 -2.12 -18.58
N SER A 55 2.48 -1.02 -18.90
CA SER A 55 3.81 -1.11 -19.51
C SER A 55 4.81 -0.08 -18.99
N TYR A 56 6.08 -0.41 -19.12
CA TYR A 56 7.22 0.51 -18.94
C TYR A 56 8.30 0.21 -19.98
N ASN A 57 9.24 1.15 -20.15
CA ASN A 57 10.37 0.99 -21.05
C ASN A 57 11.67 0.85 -20.26
N LYS A 58 12.50 -0.17 -20.56
CA LYS A 58 13.77 -0.37 -19.83
C LYS A 58 14.74 0.80 -19.99
N ASN A 59 14.69 1.46 -21.16
CA ASN A 59 15.46 2.65 -21.50
C ASN A 59 14.75 3.97 -21.18
N ASP A 60 13.54 3.92 -20.60
CA ASP A 60 12.69 5.08 -20.32
C ASP A 60 12.31 5.92 -21.56
N ASN A 61 12.48 5.36 -22.78
CA ASN A 61 12.15 6.04 -24.02
C ASN A 61 10.88 5.46 -24.65
N PHE A 62 9.75 6.11 -24.46
CA PHE A 62 8.44 5.63 -24.94
C PHE A 62 8.20 5.86 -26.45
N ASN A 63 9.13 6.52 -27.15
CA ASN A 63 8.95 6.92 -28.55
C ASN A 63 9.51 5.93 -29.59
N ASP A 64 10.31 4.93 -29.21
CA ASP A 64 11.11 4.13 -30.16
C ASP A 64 10.56 2.72 -30.47
N ARG A 65 9.43 2.33 -29.87
CA ARG A 65 8.85 0.97 -29.92
C ARG A 65 9.78 -0.17 -29.44
N THR A 66 10.89 0.15 -28.79
CA THR A 66 11.85 -0.86 -28.31
C THR A 66 11.79 -0.99 -26.79
N GLN A 67 12.35 -2.09 -26.28
CA GLN A 67 12.55 -2.33 -24.84
C GLN A 67 11.28 -2.17 -23.97
N ILE A 68 10.12 -2.41 -24.57
CA ILE A 68 8.83 -2.36 -23.89
C ILE A 68 8.64 -3.63 -23.09
N VAL A 69 8.35 -3.47 -21.81
CA VAL A 69 7.89 -4.55 -20.95
C VAL A 69 6.39 -4.40 -20.77
N ARG A 70 5.65 -5.49 -20.96
CA ARG A 70 4.19 -5.56 -20.81
C ARG A 70 3.89 -6.41 -19.58
N LEU A 71 3.10 -5.85 -18.68
CA LEU A 71 2.64 -6.48 -17.46
C LEU A 71 1.14 -6.71 -17.57
N ASP A 72 0.67 -7.81 -16.99
CA ASP A 72 -0.76 -8.07 -16.91
C ASP A 72 -1.39 -7.11 -15.88
N PRO A 73 -2.33 -6.23 -16.28
CA PRO A 73 -2.99 -5.30 -15.37
C PRO A 73 -3.84 -5.99 -14.30
N GLU A 74 -4.24 -7.24 -14.50
CA GLU A 74 -5.03 -8.03 -13.54
C GLU A 74 -4.16 -8.69 -12.47
N THR A 75 -2.83 -8.64 -12.60
CA THR A 75 -1.88 -9.08 -11.58
C THR A 75 -0.95 -7.97 -11.09
N THR A 76 -1.09 -6.77 -11.65
CA THR A 76 -0.30 -5.58 -11.32
C THR A 76 -1.16 -4.54 -10.63
N THR A 77 -0.88 -4.24 -9.37
CA THR A 77 -1.57 -3.19 -8.61
C THR A 77 -0.78 -1.88 -8.64
N ILE A 78 -1.36 -0.82 -9.17
CA ILE A 78 -0.78 0.53 -9.08
C ILE A 78 -1.19 1.16 -7.76
N ILE A 79 -0.22 1.36 -6.86
CA ILE A 79 -0.48 2.00 -5.58
C ILE A 79 -0.36 3.49 -5.78
N ALA A 80 -1.47 4.22 -5.58
CA ALA A 80 -1.44 5.67 -5.42
C ALA A 80 -0.68 5.98 -4.10
N SER A 81 0.64 6.03 -4.20
CA SER A 81 1.54 6.18 -3.05
C SER A 81 1.05 7.27 -2.09
N PRO A 82 1.33 7.22 -0.79
CA PRO A 82 0.82 8.23 0.13
C PRO A 82 1.22 9.67 -0.19
N ARG A 83 2.30 9.87 -0.95
CA ARG A 83 2.67 11.18 -1.52
C ARG A 83 1.62 11.73 -2.50
N THR A 84 0.83 10.89 -3.15
CA THR A 84 -0.31 11.33 -3.98
C THR A 84 -1.38 12.07 -3.18
N GLY A 85 -1.45 11.87 -1.86
CA GLY A 85 -2.35 12.63 -0.98
C GLY A 85 -1.71 13.86 -0.33
N MET A 86 -0.45 14.19 -0.65
CA MET A 86 0.31 15.24 0.06
C MET A 86 1.18 16.10 -0.87
N PHE A 87 1.26 17.39 -0.59
CA PHE A 87 2.25 18.28 -1.20
C PHE A 87 3.65 18.06 -0.61
N ASP A 88 4.67 18.58 -1.29
CA ASP A 88 6.08 18.54 -0.85
C ASP A 88 6.36 19.16 0.53
N ASN A 89 5.40 19.90 1.10
CA ASN A 89 5.47 20.50 2.43
C ASN A 89 4.61 19.77 3.49
N GLY A 90 4.12 18.57 3.17
CA GLY A 90 3.31 17.75 4.08
C GLY A 90 1.83 18.14 4.18
N ASN A 91 1.39 19.18 3.46
CA ASN A 91 -0.03 19.54 3.43
C ASN A 91 -0.83 18.53 2.60
N PRO A 92 -2.07 18.18 3.00
CA PRO A 92 -2.92 17.29 2.22
C PRO A 92 -3.29 17.93 0.88
N ILE A 93 -3.38 17.11 -0.17
CA ILE A 93 -3.96 17.52 -1.44
C ILE A 93 -5.48 17.45 -1.31
N LEU A 94 -6.14 18.54 -1.66
CA LEU A 94 -7.59 18.70 -1.50
C LEU A 94 -8.26 18.93 -2.86
N ILE A 95 -9.52 18.52 -2.96
CA ILE A 95 -10.39 18.83 -4.10
C ILE A 95 -10.52 20.34 -4.22
N THR A 96 -10.16 20.88 -5.38
CA THR A 96 -10.31 22.29 -5.73
C THR A 96 -11.59 22.52 -6.54
N SER A 97 -11.94 23.78 -6.80
CA SER A 97 -13.08 24.11 -7.68
C SER A 97 -12.97 23.50 -9.07
N ALA A 98 -11.75 23.36 -9.61
CA ALA A 98 -11.50 22.80 -10.94
C ALA A 98 -11.96 21.34 -11.06
N VAL A 99 -11.83 20.55 -10.00
CA VAL A 99 -12.20 19.12 -9.98
C VAL A 99 -13.34 18.83 -8.98
N SER A 100 -14.16 19.85 -8.67
CA SER A 100 -15.30 19.77 -7.74
C SER A 100 -16.37 18.74 -8.14
N ARG A 101 -16.31 18.21 -9.36
CA ARG A 101 -17.14 17.07 -9.78
C ARG A 101 -16.78 15.77 -9.04
N LEU A 102 -15.56 15.62 -8.54
CA LEU A 102 -15.13 14.44 -7.77
C LEU A 102 -15.65 14.45 -6.33
N GLY A 103 -16.14 15.59 -5.83
CA GLY A 103 -16.64 15.72 -4.48
C GLY A 103 -16.57 17.16 -3.94
N PRO A 104 -16.93 17.37 -2.67
CA PRO A 104 -16.90 18.68 -2.05
C PRO A 104 -15.50 19.31 -2.09
N VAL A 105 -15.43 20.60 -2.43
CA VAL A 105 -14.18 21.37 -2.36
C VAL A 105 -13.63 21.33 -0.93
N GLY A 106 -12.33 21.07 -0.79
CA GLY A 106 -11.66 20.91 0.50
C GLY A 106 -11.66 19.48 1.03
N ALA A 107 -12.35 18.53 0.40
CA ALA A 107 -12.22 17.11 0.74
C ALA A 107 -10.86 16.54 0.28
N PRO A 108 -10.35 15.46 0.89
CA PRO A 108 -9.10 14.82 0.48
C PRO A 108 -9.11 14.34 -0.99
N LEU A 109 -7.96 14.44 -1.65
CA LEU A 109 -7.73 13.96 -3.00
C LEU A 109 -6.37 13.25 -3.07
N TRP A 110 -6.36 12.01 -3.55
CA TRP A 110 -5.14 11.30 -3.94
C TRP A 110 -4.92 11.50 -5.43
N PHE A 111 -3.86 12.22 -5.76
CA PHE A 111 -3.57 12.79 -7.06
C PHE A 111 -2.26 12.24 -7.62
N MET A 112 -2.33 11.53 -8.76
CA MET A 112 -1.16 11.20 -9.57
C MET A 112 -1.07 12.22 -10.72
N PRO A 113 -0.08 13.12 -10.70
CA PRO A 113 -0.01 14.20 -11.67
C PRO A 113 0.37 13.74 -13.07
N GLN A 114 -0.07 14.49 -14.07
CA GLN A 114 0.37 14.35 -15.47
C GLN A 114 1.84 14.74 -15.71
N ASN A 115 2.51 15.30 -14.70
CA ASN A 115 3.93 15.62 -14.73
C ASN A 115 4.65 14.62 -13.83
N ASN A 116 5.87 14.24 -14.19
CA ASN A 116 6.68 13.35 -13.37
C ASN A 116 7.02 14.00 -12.02
N VAL A 117 6.35 13.55 -10.96
CA VAL A 117 6.65 13.91 -9.57
C VAL A 117 7.24 12.68 -8.90
N LEU A 118 8.44 12.85 -8.35
CA LEU A 118 9.15 11.78 -7.64
C LEU A 118 8.24 11.14 -6.58
N GLY A 119 8.45 9.86 -6.31
CA GLY A 119 7.73 9.15 -5.25
C GLY A 119 6.24 8.95 -5.50
N THR A 120 5.73 9.35 -6.67
CA THR A 120 4.39 9.01 -7.16
C THR A 120 4.52 8.17 -8.43
N PRO A 121 3.56 7.28 -8.73
CA PRO A 121 3.49 6.66 -10.05
C PRO A 121 3.24 7.74 -11.11
N PHE A 122 4.10 7.79 -12.12
CA PHE A 122 3.93 8.66 -13.29
C PHE A 122 3.21 7.87 -14.37
N MET A 123 1.91 8.15 -14.54
CA MET A 123 0.99 7.33 -15.33
C MET A 123 0.59 8.02 -16.63
N GLY A 124 0.71 7.31 -17.75
CA GLY A 124 0.20 7.75 -19.06
C GLY A 124 -0.72 6.74 -19.73
N ALA A 125 -1.16 7.06 -20.94
CA ALA A 125 -1.79 6.15 -21.88
C ALA A 125 -0.99 6.04 -23.17
N ARG A 126 -0.86 4.81 -23.66
CA ARG A 126 -0.06 4.46 -24.84
C ARG A 126 -0.84 3.62 -25.83
N ALA A 127 -0.61 3.87 -27.12
CA ALA A 127 -1.13 3.05 -28.22
C ALA A 127 -0.03 2.67 -29.21
N ILE A 128 0.19 1.36 -29.43
CA ILE A 128 1.10 0.85 -30.45
C ILE A 128 0.33 0.03 -31.48
N MET A 129 0.30 0.54 -32.70
CA MET A 129 -0.34 -0.08 -33.86
C MET A 129 0.26 0.51 -35.13
N ASP A 130 0.09 -0.15 -36.27
CA ASP A 130 0.51 0.43 -37.54
C ASP A 130 -0.50 1.45 -38.06
N PRO A 131 -0.04 2.53 -38.72
CA PRO A 131 -0.92 3.53 -39.29
C PRO A 131 -1.81 2.95 -40.39
N GLY A 132 -3.01 3.52 -40.54
CA GLY A 132 -3.93 3.15 -41.62
C GLY A 132 -4.76 1.89 -41.36
N ILE A 133 -4.63 1.27 -40.19
CA ILE A 133 -5.51 0.18 -39.74
C ILE A 133 -6.91 0.72 -39.41
N PHE A 134 -6.97 1.76 -38.57
CA PHE A 134 -8.22 2.31 -38.06
C PHE A 134 -8.62 3.60 -38.77
N GLN A 135 -9.91 3.90 -38.71
CA GLN A 135 -10.47 5.21 -38.96
C GLN A 135 -10.02 6.19 -37.87
N THR A 136 -10.05 7.49 -38.15
CA THR A 136 -9.90 8.49 -37.09
C THR A 136 -11.23 8.68 -36.39
N PHE A 137 -11.22 8.84 -35.07
CA PHE A 137 -12.40 9.17 -34.27
C PHE A 137 -12.32 10.61 -33.79
N PHE A 138 -13.32 11.42 -34.14
CA PHE A 138 -13.40 12.81 -33.72
C PHE A 138 -14.86 13.22 -33.53
N ASN A 139 -15.16 13.86 -32.40
CA ASN A 139 -16.48 14.38 -32.06
C ASN A 139 -17.62 13.34 -32.28
N GLY A 140 -17.42 12.11 -31.81
CA GLY A 140 -18.41 11.03 -31.93
C GLY A 140 -18.47 10.31 -33.27
N ASN A 141 -17.66 10.71 -34.26
CA ASN A 141 -17.73 10.21 -35.63
C ASN A 141 -16.44 9.52 -36.07
N TYR A 142 -16.58 8.47 -36.88
CA TYR A 142 -15.48 7.77 -37.52
C TYR A 142 -15.35 8.17 -38.99
N SER A 143 -14.13 8.45 -39.43
CA SER A 143 -13.81 8.77 -40.83
C SER A 143 -12.57 8.02 -41.31
N PRO A 144 -12.54 7.50 -42.55
CA PRO A 144 -11.36 6.87 -43.13
C PRO A 144 -10.11 7.75 -42.96
N SER A 145 -8.99 7.13 -42.56
CA SER A 145 -7.76 7.85 -42.27
C SER A 145 -6.52 7.06 -42.66
N ALA A 146 -5.53 7.73 -43.26
CA ALA A 146 -4.22 7.15 -43.54
C ALA A 146 -3.40 6.87 -42.27
N THR A 147 -3.74 7.55 -41.16
CA THR A 147 -3.08 7.37 -39.86
C THR A 147 -3.96 6.55 -38.93
N GLY A 148 -5.21 6.96 -38.75
CA GLY A 148 -6.17 6.33 -37.82
C GLY A 148 -5.96 6.71 -36.36
N SER A 149 -6.88 6.25 -35.51
CA SER A 149 -6.77 6.35 -34.05
C SER A 149 -7.58 5.26 -33.37
N ILE A 150 -7.23 4.94 -32.14
CA ILE A 150 -8.08 4.18 -31.22
C ILE A 150 -8.59 5.12 -30.11
N SER A 151 -9.56 4.65 -29.35
CA SER A 151 -10.02 5.29 -28.13
C SER A 151 -9.84 4.34 -26.95
N LEU A 152 -9.72 4.89 -25.74
CA LEU A 152 -9.85 4.13 -24.50
C LEU A 152 -11.13 4.56 -23.79
N ARG A 153 -11.92 3.62 -23.30
CA ARG A 153 -13.17 3.88 -22.60
C ARG A 153 -13.15 3.26 -21.21
N LEU A 154 -13.54 4.03 -20.19
CA LEU A 154 -13.79 3.49 -18.85
C LEU A 154 -15.21 2.90 -18.82
N VAL A 155 -15.30 1.60 -18.59
CA VAL A 155 -16.56 0.84 -18.60
C VAL A 155 -17.17 0.77 -17.21
N SER A 156 -16.37 0.47 -16.20
CA SER A 156 -16.81 0.37 -14.81
C SER A 156 -15.67 0.63 -13.83
N VAL A 157 -16.02 1.03 -12.61
CA VAL A 157 -15.12 1.08 -11.46
C VAL A 157 -15.79 0.32 -10.32
N THR A 158 -15.08 -0.62 -9.72
CA THR A 158 -15.57 -1.43 -8.59
C THR A 158 -14.48 -1.54 -7.52
N GLY A 159 -14.80 -2.09 -6.35
CA GLY A 159 -13.86 -2.32 -5.27
C GLY A 159 -14.19 -1.52 -4.01
N THR A 160 -13.40 -1.73 -2.96
CA THR A 160 -13.72 -1.20 -1.61
C THR A 160 -13.72 0.34 -1.53
N GLY A 161 -12.92 1.02 -2.37
CA GLY A 161 -12.93 2.49 -2.44
C GLY A 161 -14.25 3.04 -2.99
N PRO A 162 -14.68 2.62 -4.20
CA PRO A 162 -15.99 2.95 -4.75
C PRO A 162 -17.17 2.52 -3.88
N ASP A 163 -17.12 1.34 -3.25
CA ASP A 163 -18.18 0.83 -2.36
C ASP A 163 -18.35 1.73 -1.11
N ALA A 164 -17.25 2.35 -0.65
CA ALA A 164 -17.28 3.36 0.40
C ALA A 164 -17.73 4.76 -0.10
N GLY A 165 -18.12 4.90 -1.37
CA GLY A 165 -18.51 6.17 -2.00
C GLY A 165 -17.35 6.98 -2.60
N GLY A 166 -16.16 6.39 -2.71
CA GLY A 166 -15.01 7.01 -3.36
C GLY A 166 -15.24 7.22 -4.86
N GLN A 167 -14.82 8.36 -5.37
CA GLN A 167 -14.89 8.72 -6.78
C GLN A 167 -13.52 8.52 -7.43
N PHE A 168 -13.53 8.33 -8.76
CA PHE A 168 -12.35 8.28 -9.61
C PHE A 168 -12.50 9.25 -10.79
N GLY A 169 -11.41 9.94 -11.14
CA GLY A 169 -11.36 10.76 -12.36
C GLY A 169 -10.00 10.78 -13.03
N LEU A 170 -10.02 11.00 -14.34
CA LEU A 170 -8.86 11.27 -15.18
C LEU A 170 -9.10 12.54 -15.99
N TRP A 171 -8.13 13.46 -16.01
CA TRP A 171 -8.25 14.75 -16.72
C TRP A 171 -6.93 15.28 -17.26
N GLU A 172 -7.01 16.23 -18.20
CA GLU A 172 -5.86 16.99 -18.70
C GLU A 172 -5.64 18.29 -17.90
N SER A 173 -4.59 19.04 -18.20
CA SER A 173 -4.13 20.24 -17.47
C SER A 173 -5.20 21.27 -17.08
N ASP A 174 -6.32 21.35 -17.80
CA ASP A 174 -7.38 22.34 -17.55
C ASP A 174 -8.26 22.02 -16.33
N GLY A 175 -8.34 20.75 -15.90
CA GLY A 175 -9.27 20.28 -14.85
C GLY A 175 -10.75 20.33 -15.24
N GLN A 176 -11.08 20.97 -16.35
CA GLN A 176 -12.45 21.28 -16.77
C GLN A 176 -13.07 20.13 -17.57
N THR A 177 -12.26 19.27 -18.18
CA THR A 177 -12.74 18.08 -18.90
C THR A 177 -12.26 16.81 -18.20
N LEU A 178 -13.18 16.10 -17.56
CA LEU A 178 -12.91 14.73 -17.12
C LEU A 178 -13.05 13.81 -18.33
N LEU A 179 -11.95 13.15 -18.72
CA LEU A 179 -11.92 12.17 -19.80
C LEU A 179 -12.41 10.81 -19.29
N PHE A 180 -12.00 10.40 -18.09
CA PHE A 180 -12.68 9.34 -17.34
C PHE A 180 -13.35 9.93 -16.09
N TYR A 181 -14.56 9.50 -15.81
CA TYR A 181 -15.29 9.90 -14.61
C TYR A 181 -16.24 8.81 -14.14
N PHE A 182 -15.96 8.27 -12.96
CA PHE A 182 -16.91 7.38 -12.30
C PHE A 182 -17.88 8.23 -11.46
N GLY A 183 -18.97 8.67 -12.09
CA GLY A 183 -20.08 9.44 -11.50
C GLY A 183 -21.22 9.61 -12.54
N PRO A 184 -22.24 10.46 -12.31
CA PRO A 184 -23.48 10.47 -13.10
C PRO A 184 -23.39 11.02 -14.55
N GLN A 185 -22.20 11.27 -15.11
CA GLN A 185 -22.02 11.71 -16.51
C GLN A 185 -21.40 10.64 -17.41
N THR A 186 -21.56 10.78 -18.74
CA THR A 186 -21.60 9.63 -19.67
C THR A 186 -20.48 9.54 -20.70
N ASN A 187 -19.53 10.48 -20.80
CA ASN A 187 -18.44 10.35 -21.78
C ASN A 187 -17.12 9.95 -21.11
N ASN A 188 -17.06 8.69 -20.73
CA ASN A 188 -15.92 8.01 -20.12
C ASN A 188 -14.90 7.58 -21.18
N LEU A 189 -14.33 8.54 -21.91
CA LEU A 189 -13.56 8.28 -23.12
C LEU A 189 -12.30 9.17 -23.21
N ILE A 190 -11.15 8.54 -23.46
CA ILE A 190 -9.99 9.18 -24.11
C ILE A 190 -10.21 9.01 -25.61
N PRO A 191 -10.58 10.08 -26.35
CA PRO A 191 -11.19 9.94 -27.67
C PRO A 191 -10.20 9.56 -28.77
N THR A 192 -8.96 10.05 -28.71
CA THR A 192 -8.03 9.92 -29.84
C THR A 192 -6.63 9.58 -29.36
N LEU A 193 -6.23 8.33 -29.59
CA LEU A 193 -4.85 7.86 -29.48
C LEU A 193 -4.37 7.43 -30.89
N PRO A 194 -3.59 8.26 -31.60
CA PRO A 194 -3.00 7.87 -32.87
C PRO A 194 -1.97 6.73 -32.72
N PRO A 195 -1.50 6.12 -33.82
CA PRO A 195 -0.34 5.23 -33.81
C PRO A 195 0.84 5.87 -33.08
N ASN A 196 1.44 5.14 -32.13
CA ASN A 196 2.54 5.61 -31.27
C ASN A 196 2.17 6.73 -30.30
N ALA A 197 0.89 6.92 -30.01
CA ALA A 197 0.49 7.85 -28.98
C ALA A 197 1.12 7.48 -27.64
N HIS A 198 1.52 8.52 -26.93
CA HIS A 198 2.00 8.49 -25.57
C HIS A 198 1.61 9.83 -24.94
N SER A 199 0.66 9.77 -24.02
CA SER A 199 0.03 10.95 -23.43
C SER A 199 -0.11 10.78 -21.93
N HIS A 200 0.15 11.85 -21.18
CA HIS A 200 0.03 11.85 -19.73
C HIS A 200 -1.20 12.60 -19.25
N PHE A 201 -1.77 12.09 -18.17
CA PHE A 201 -3.01 12.60 -17.58
C PHE A 201 -2.88 12.70 -16.07
N ASN A 202 -3.74 13.52 -15.49
CA ASN A 202 -3.95 13.57 -14.06
C ASN A 202 -4.92 12.47 -13.66
N TRP A 203 -4.64 11.79 -12.55
CA TRP A 203 -5.51 10.77 -11.98
C TRP A 203 -5.88 11.16 -10.55
N GLY A 204 -7.14 11.00 -10.18
CA GLY A 204 -7.66 11.42 -8.88
C GLY A 204 -8.56 10.36 -8.26
N PHE A 205 -8.37 10.13 -6.96
CA PHE A 205 -9.22 9.30 -6.12
C PHE A 205 -9.63 10.07 -4.86
N THR A 206 -10.83 9.85 -4.35
CA THR A 206 -11.34 10.64 -3.20
C THR A 206 -11.52 9.86 -1.90
N LYS A 207 -11.21 8.56 -1.91
CA LYS A 207 -11.19 7.72 -0.70
C LYS A 207 -10.08 6.66 -0.77
N PRO A 208 -9.58 6.18 0.38
CA PRO A 208 -8.76 4.97 0.42
C PRO A 208 -9.56 3.73 0.00
N GLY A 209 -8.86 2.69 -0.41
CA GLY A 209 -9.45 1.42 -0.84
C GLY A 209 -8.91 0.91 -2.18
N SER A 210 -9.42 -0.25 -2.58
CA SER A 210 -9.10 -0.88 -3.86
C SER A 210 -10.04 -0.39 -4.96
N TYR A 211 -9.49 -0.16 -6.14
CA TYR A 211 -10.18 0.34 -7.33
C TYR A 211 -9.86 -0.56 -8.53
N PHE A 212 -10.87 -1.22 -9.06
CA PHE A 212 -10.80 -2.09 -10.23
C PHE A 212 -11.49 -1.41 -11.41
N LEU A 213 -10.69 -0.91 -12.35
CA LEU A 213 -11.13 -0.14 -13.50
C LEU A 213 -11.23 -1.06 -14.71
N THR A 214 -12.43 -1.33 -15.21
CA THR A 214 -12.59 -2.03 -16.49
C THR A 214 -12.38 -1.01 -17.60
N ILE A 215 -11.28 -1.14 -18.33
CA ILE A 215 -10.93 -0.25 -19.45
C ILE A 215 -11.06 -1.02 -20.75
N GLU A 216 -11.69 -0.40 -21.73
CA GLU A 216 -11.84 -0.89 -23.09
C GLU A 216 -10.95 -0.12 -24.06
N ALA A 217 -10.17 -0.83 -24.87
CA ALA A 217 -9.58 -0.27 -26.08
C ALA A 217 -10.49 -0.59 -27.26
N LEU A 218 -10.80 0.42 -28.07
CA LEU A 218 -11.71 0.27 -29.20
C LEU A 218 -11.30 1.12 -30.40
N GLY A 219 -11.63 0.64 -31.60
CA GLY A 219 -11.40 1.37 -32.84
C GLY A 219 -12.22 0.79 -33.98
N ARG A 220 -12.60 1.64 -34.94
CA ARG A 220 -13.27 1.19 -36.17
C ARG A 220 -12.23 0.99 -37.27
N LEU A 221 -12.15 -0.23 -37.81
CA LEU A 221 -11.24 -0.52 -38.92
C LEU A 221 -11.55 0.36 -40.13
N ASN A 222 -10.53 0.71 -40.90
CA ASN A 222 -10.73 1.36 -42.18
C ASN A 222 -11.52 0.44 -43.14
N PRO A 223 -12.23 1.01 -44.14
CA PRO A 223 -13.01 0.22 -45.10
C PRO A 223 -12.21 -0.88 -45.80
N GLN A 224 -10.93 -0.63 -46.14
CA GLN A 224 -10.06 -1.66 -46.75
C GLN A 224 -9.78 -2.87 -45.83
N HIS A 225 -10.07 -2.76 -44.53
CA HIS A 225 -9.92 -3.81 -43.54
C HIS A 225 -11.29 -4.30 -42.99
N GLY A 226 -12.40 -3.95 -43.66
CA GLY A 226 -13.74 -4.43 -43.35
C GLY A 226 -14.65 -3.44 -42.62
N GLY A 227 -14.14 -2.27 -42.18
CA GLY A 227 -15.00 -1.18 -41.67
C GLY A 227 -15.67 -1.40 -40.31
N GLN A 228 -15.46 -2.55 -39.68
CA GLN A 228 -16.11 -2.97 -38.44
C GLN A 228 -15.49 -2.29 -37.19
N LEU A 229 -16.31 -2.08 -36.17
CA LEU A 229 -15.83 -1.69 -34.84
C LEU A 229 -15.29 -2.94 -34.15
N THR A 230 -14.13 -2.82 -33.52
CA THR A 230 -13.48 -3.88 -32.76
C THR A 230 -13.02 -3.34 -31.41
N SER A 231 -13.01 -4.19 -30.39
CA SER A 231 -12.55 -3.81 -29.05
C SER A 231 -12.06 -4.97 -28.22
N THR A 232 -11.40 -4.65 -27.11
CA THR A 232 -11.10 -5.57 -26.01
C THR A 232 -11.19 -4.84 -24.68
N GLN A 233 -11.40 -5.58 -23.59
CA GLN A 233 -11.51 -5.03 -22.23
C GLN A 233 -10.57 -5.75 -21.28
N LYS A 234 -10.06 -5.04 -20.29
CA LYS A 234 -9.31 -5.62 -19.18
C LYS A 234 -9.46 -4.81 -17.90
N VAL A 235 -9.29 -5.47 -16.76
CA VAL A 235 -9.36 -4.83 -15.44
C VAL A 235 -7.97 -4.32 -15.04
N PHE A 236 -7.87 -3.02 -14.77
CA PHE A 236 -6.70 -2.36 -14.21
C PHE A 236 -6.90 -2.15 -12.71
N ARG A 237 -5.90 -2.54 -11.92
CA ARG A 237 -5.97 -2.51 -10.46
C ARG A 237 -5.22 -1.30 -9.90
N PHE A 238 -5.91 -0.53 -9.08
CA PHE A 238 -5.34 0.57 -8.31
C PHE A 238 -5.65 0.38 -6.83
N ALA A 239 -4.77 0.89 -5.98
CA ALA A 239 -4.99 0.94 -4.54
C ALA A 239 -4.65 2.32 -3.98
N VAL A 240 -5.51 2.84 -3.13
CA VAL A 240 -5.29 4.07 -2.38
C VAL A 240 -5.08 3.67 -0.91
N PRO A 241 -3.88 3.87 -0.34
CA PRO A 241 -3.59 3.44 1.02
C PRO A 241 -4.44 4.13 2.08
N PHE A 242 -4.88 3.35 3.07
CA PHE A 242 -5.49 3.86 4.29
C PHE A 242 -4.46 4.50 5.22
N SER A 243 -4.93 5.26 6.20
CA SER A 243 -4.09 6.08 7.07
C SER A 243 -3.15 5.28 7.98
N SER A 244 -3.45 4.01 8.28
CA SER A 244 -2.77 3.27 9.37
C SER A 244 -2.95 3.93 10.76
N ARG A 245 -3.90 4.86 10.93
CA ARG A 245 -4.13 5.60 12.19
C ARG A 245 -5.51 5.31 12.74
N LEU A 246 -5.57 4.84 13.97
CA LEU A 246 -6.82 4.65 14.71
C LEU A 246 -6.91 5.75 15.76
N GLN A 247 -7.79 6.73 15.53
CA GLN A 247 -7.86 7.96 16.31
C GLN A 247 -9.02 7.94 17.29
N GLY A 248 -8.74 8.23 18.56
CA GLY A 248 -9.76 8.41 19.59
C GLY A 248 -10.33 7.11 20.16
N GLN A 249 -10.58 6.08 19.35
CA GLN A 249 -10.99 4.76 19.79
C GLN A 249 -10.55 3.68 18.80
N ALA A 250 -10.51 2.41 19.24
CA ALA A 250 -10.25 1.28 18.37
C ALA A 250 -10.93 0.01 18.89
N THR A 251 -11.24 -0.91 17.97
CA THR A 251 -11.59 -2.29 18.34
C THR A 251 -10.39 -3.19 18.10
N VAL A 252 -9.93 -3.87 19.15
CA VAL A 252 -8.87 -4.88 19.08
C VAL A 252 -9.54 -6.26 18.98
N ARG A 253 -9.37 -6.93 17.85
CA ARG A 253 -10.01 -8.23 17.58
C ARG A 253 -9.00 -9.36 17.69
N ALA A 254 -9.26 -10.30 18.58
CA ALA A 254 -8.52 -11.56 18.67
C ALA A 254 -9.24 -12.63 17.83
N GLY A 255 -8.48 -13.34 17.02
CA GLY A 255 -8.96 -14.50 16.28
C GLY A 255 -8.03 -15.69 16.42
N PHE A 256 -8.56 -16.87 16.12
CA PHE A 256 -7.83 -18.13 16.28
C PHE A 256 -8.12 -19.07 15.10
N ASP A 257 -7.04 -19.54 14.47
CA ASP A 257 -7.10 -20.62 13.47
C ASP A 257 -6.85 -21.97 14.17
N PRO A 258 -7.88 -22.81 14.36
CA PRO A 258 -7.74 -24.09 15.05
C PRO A 258 -6.93 -25.13 14.26
N ALA A 259 -6.82 -24.98 12.94
CA ALA A 259 -6.08 -25.92 12.10
C ALA A 259 -4.57 -25.69 12.24
N GLU A 260 -4.16 -24.43 12.26
CA GLU A 260 -2.75 -24.02 12.39
C GLU A 260 -2.34 -23.80 13.85
N LYS A 261 -3.28 -23.90 14.80
CA LYS A 261 -3.10 -23.55 16.22
C LYS A 261 -2.49 -22.16 16.40
N ASN A 262 -2.95 -21.21 15.61
CA ASN A 262 -2.33 -19.89 15.54
C ASN A 262 -3.33 -18.79 15.89
N PHE A 263 -2.88 -17.86 16.73
CA PHE A 263 -3.64 -16.64 17.03
C PHE A 263 -3.30 -15.54 16.05
N HIS A 264 -4.25 -14.62 15.85
CA HIS A 264 -4.01 -13.36 15.19
C HIS A 264 -4.74 -12.23 15.92
N LEU A 265 -4.24 -11.02 15.75
CA LEU A 265 -4.81 -9.81 16.33
C LEU A 265 -5.00 -8.77 15.22
N LEU A 266 -6.12 -8.06 15.26
CA LEU A 266 -6.43 -6.96 14.35
C LEU A 266 -6.78 -5.69 15.12
N LEU A 267 -6.37 -4.56 14.59
CA LEU A 267 -6.78 -3.22 15.01
C LEU A 267 -7.80 -2.74 13.99
N GLU A 268 -9.08 -2.77 14.36
CA GLU A 268 -10.18 -2.36 13.49
C GLU A 268 -10.54 -0.88 13.71
N ASP A 269 -10.52 -0.15 12.59
CA ASP A 269 -11.12 1.17 12.42
C ASP A 269 -12.43 1.01 11.63
N ALA A 270 -13.53 0.86 12.38
CA ALA A 270 -14.85 0.71 11.79
C ALA A 270 -15.33 1.98 11.05
N ALA A 271 -14.81 3.17 11.40
CA ALA A 271 -15.22 4.42 10.76
C ALA A 271 -14.71 4.50 9.31
N ASP A 272 -13.48 4.03 9.08
CA ASP A 272 -12.88 3.93 7.75
C ASP A 272 -13.09 2.55 7.08
N ASN A 273 -13.83 1.64 7.72
CA ASN A 273 -14.13 0.29 7.23
C ASN A 273 -12.86 -0.52 6.87
N VAL A 274 -11.86 -0.45 7.76
CA VAL A 274 -10.55 -1.09 7.59
C VAL A 274 -10.03 -1.71 8.89
N ALA A 275 -9.30 -2.81 8.78
CA ALA A 275 -8.54 -3.39 9.89
C ALA A 275 -7.05 -3.56 9.52
N TYR A 276 -6.19 -3.46 10.51
CA TYR A 276 -4.74 -3.58 10.36
C TYR A 276 -4.21 -4.67 11.29
N THR A 277 -3.14 -5.36 10.88
CA THR A 277 -2.30 -6.04 11.88
C THR A 277 -1.57 -5.00 12.74
N PRO A 278 -1.18 -5.34 13.98
CA PRO A 278 -0.54 -4.40 14.89
C PRO A 278 0.72 -3.69 14.35
N PRO A 279 1.62 -4.33 13.57
CA PRO A 279 2.78 -3.64 12.99
C PRO A 279 2.44 -2.61 11.92
N GLN A 280 1.18 -2.50 11.50
CA GLN A 280 0.72 -1.66 10.39
C GLN A 280 -0.41 -0.71 10.78
N GLY A 281 -0.80 -0.70 12.06
CA GLY A 281 -1.75 0.23 12.66
C GLY A 281 -1.13 0.97 13.84
N PHE A 282 -1.49 2.25 13.99
CA PHE A 282 -1.01 3.12 15.05
C PHE A 282 -2.20 3.66 15.85
N LEU A 283 -2.19 3.44 17.17
CA LEU A 283 -3.27 3.83 18.08
C LEU A 283 -2.98 5.22 18.66
N GLU A 284 -3.86 6.19 18.41
CA GLU A 284 -3.64 7.60 18.80
C GLU A 284 -4.52 8.03 19.97
N ALA A 285 -3.92 8.00 21.16
CA ALA A 285 -4.52 8.42 22.42
C ALA A 285 -4.32 9.93 22.63
N SER A 286 -5.19 10.74 22.01
CA SER A 286 -5.12 12.21 22.09
C SER A 286 -5.96 12.82 23.21
N SER A 287 -6.98 12.11 23.70
CA SER A 287 -7.85 12.60 24.76
C SER A 287 -7.10 12.72 26.08
N ALA A 288 -7.26 13.86 26.77
CA ALA A 288 -6.74 14.02 28.13
C ALA A 288 -7.40 13.02 29.08
N ALA A 289 -6.62 12.42 29.97
CA ALA A 289 -7.17 11.59 31.04
C ALA A 289 -7.98 12.45 32.01
N SER A 290 -9.10 11.93 32.50
CA SER A 290 -9.99 12.68 33.41
C SER A 290 -10.81 11.76 34.31
N GLY A 291 -11.36 12.31 35.39
CA GLY A 291 -12.26 11.58 36.29
C GLY A 291 -11.58 10.38 36.95
N GLU A 292 -12.29 9.25 36.96
CA GLU A 292 -11.85 8.02 37.64
C GLU A 292 -10.52 7.47 37.10
N ALA A 293 -10.18 7.72 35.83
CA ALA A 293 -8.88 7.32 35.28
C ALA A 293 -7.71 7.98 36.05
N GLN A 294 -7.86 9.23 36.50
CA GLN A 294 -6.86 9.91 37.32
C GLN A 294 -6.88 9.45 38.79
N THR A 295 -8.02 8.97 39.28
CA THR A 295 -8.11 8.35 40.61
C THR A 295 -7.37 7.01 40.63
N THR A 296 -7.59 6.18 39.61
CA THR A 296 -7.04 4.83 39.50
C THR A 296 -5.57 4.84 39.10
N LEU A 297 -5.15 5.73 38.19
CA LEU A 297 -3.75 5.98 37.86
C LEU A 297 -3.41 7.46 38.10
N PRO A 298 -3.01 7.84 39.32
CA PRO A 298 -2.57 9.19 39.63
C PRO A 298 -1.43 9.63 38.68
N GLY A 299 -1.60 10.79 38.05
CA GLY A 299 -0.66 11.28 37.04
C GLY A 299 -1.01 10.93 35.60
N ALA A 300 -2.09 10.16 35.35
CA ALA A 300 -2.61 9.91 34.01
C ALA A 300 -2.77 11.20 33.20
N ALA A 301 -2.14 11.24 32.02
CA ALA A 301 -2.14 12.36 31.08
C ALA A 301 -3.07 12.12 29.90
N ARG A 302 -3.08 10.90 29.33
CA ARG A 302 -3.86 10.55 28.14
C ARG A 302 -4.68 9.29 28.33
N GLN A 303 -5.77 9.19 27.59
CA GLN A 303 -6.62 8.01 27.57
C GLN A 303 -7.17 7.72 26.17
N MET A 304 -7.52 6.46 25.91
CA MET A 304 -8.15 5.99 24.67
C MET A 304 -9.09 4.81 24.97
N PRO A 305 -10.40 4.93 24.69
CA PRO A 305 -11.30 3.79 24.71
C PRO A 305 -10.86 2.68 23.76
N LEU A 306 -10.84 1.45 24.26
CA LEU A 306 -10.58 0.24 23.48
C LEU A 306 -11.69 -0.77 23.69
N THR A 307 -12.18 -1.36 22.61
CA THR A 307 -13.06 -2.53 22.65
C THR A 307 -12.24 -3.77 22.32
N PHE A 308 -12.18 -4.74 23.21
CA PHE A 308 -11.63 -6.06 22.89
C PHE A 308 -12.75 -7.00 22.47
N SER A 309 -12.55 -7.70 21.36
CA SER A 309 -13.56 -8.62 20.82
C SER A 309 -12.91 -9.90 20.33
N THR A 310 -13.59 -11.02 20.51
CA THR A 310 -13.24 -12.32 19.91
C THR A 310 -14.04 -12.59 18.63
N ALA A 311 -14.94 -11.68 18.25
CA ALA A 311 -15.68 -11.77 17.01
C ALA A 311 -14.80 -11.37 15.82
N GLY A 312 -14.93 -12.12 14.72
CA GLY A 312 -14.26 -11.80 13.47
C GLY A 312 -14.70 -10.45 12.91
N SER A 313 -13.79 -9.78 12.20
CA SER A 313 -14.07 -8.49 11.59
C SER A 313 -14.99 -8.64 10.38
N GLN A 314 -15.91 -7.69 10.20
CA GLN A 314 -16.78 -7.60 9.02
C GLN A 314 -16.37 -6.47 8.07
N VAL A 315 -15.23 -5.81 8.35
CA VAL A 315 -14.79 -4.70 7.51
C VAL A 315 -14.32 -5.19 6.15
N ALA A 316 -14.53 -4.36 5.13
CA ALA A 316 -14.26 -4.77 3.76
C ALA A 316 -12.76 -4.79 3.42
N SER A 317 -11.95 -4.00 4.14
CA SER A 317 -10.53 -3.79 3.84
C SER A 317 -9.65 -4.29 4.99
N VAL A 318 -8.66 -5.13 4.69
CA VAL A 318 -7.66 -5.58 5.67
C VAL A 318 -6.24 -5.38 5.15
N VAL A 319 -5.39 -4.87 6.03
CA VAL A 319 -3.96 -4.63 5.80
C VAL A 319 -3.14 -5.58 6.67
N GLY A 320 -2.23 -6.33 6.07
CA GLY A 320 -1.27 -7.17 6.77
C GLY A 320 -1.74 -8.58 7.13
N LEU A 321 -2.99 -8.95 6.80
CA LEU A 321 -3.55 -10.27 7.08
C LEU A 321 -4.39 -10.76 5.91
N ALA A 322 -4.30 -12.05 5.59
CA ALA A 322 -5.12 -12.66 4.55
C ALA A 322 -6.64 -12.46 4.83
N PRO A 323 -7.47 -12.07 3.84
CA PRO A 323 -8.88 -11.77 4.08
C PRO A 323 -9.69 -12.95 4.65
N ALA A 324 -9.28 -14.19 4.36
CA ALA A 324 -9.90 -15.39 4.91
C ALA A 324 -9.77 -15.50 6.43
N LEU A 325 -8.71 -14.94 7.03
CA LEU A 325 -8.50 -14.93 8.47
C LEU A 325 -9.17 -13.72 9.14
N THR A 326 -9.40 -12.62 8.42
CA THR A 326 -10.03 -11.40 8.97
C THR A 326 -11.41 -11.65 9.57
N GLY A 327 -12.24 -12.43 8.88
CA GLY A 327 -13.56 -12.82 9.36
C GLY A 327 -13.54 -13.97 10.38
N LEU A 328 -12.37 -14.59 10.59
CA LEU A 328 -12.20 -15.69 11.52
C LEU A 328 -11.87 -15.13 12.91
N GLY A 329 -12.91 -14.89 13.72
CA GLY A 329 -12.72 -14.62 15.14
C GLY A 329 -12.22 -15.86 15.89
N VAL A 330 -12.62 -16.02 17.14
CA VAL A 330 -12.41 -17.27 17.89
C VAL A 330 -13.60 -18.19 17.64
N PRO A 331 -13.45 -19.32 16.92
CA PRO A 331 -14.56 -20.20 16.65
C PRO A 331 -15.09 -20.86 17.93
N ALA A 332 -16.41 -21.03 18.03
CA ALA A 332 -17.02 -21.73 19.15
C ALA A 332 -16.51 -23.17 19.26
N GLY A 333 -16.20 -23.61 20.48
CA GLY A 333 -15.58 -24.90 20.80
C GLY A 333 -14.10 -25.02 20.44
N ALA A 334 -13.47 -24.00 19.85
CA ALA A 334 -12.06 -24.10 19.42
C ALA A 334 -11.09 -24.09 20.61
N LEU A 335 -11.44 -23.39 21.69
CA LEU A 335 -10.64 -23.26 22.90
C LEU A 335 -11.46 -23.66 24.12
N ALA A 336 -10.80 -24.19 25.13
CA ALA A 336 -11.43 -24.53 26.40
C ALA A 336 -12.09 -23.28 27.00
N GLY A 337 -13.37 -23.41 27.37
CA GLY A 337 -14.15 -22.29 27.91
C GLY A 337 -14.57 -21.23 26.88
N ASP A 338 -14.29 -21.44 25.59
CA ASP A 338 -14.53 -20.46 24.52
C ASP A 338 -14.00 -19.07 24.89
N SER A 339 -12.80 -19.03 25.45
CA SER A 339 -12.19 -17.81 25.95
C SER A 339 -10.74 -17.70 25.48
N VAL A 340 -10.32 -16.46 25.26
CA VAL A 340 -8.94 -16.11 24.98
C VAL A 340 -8.45 -15.21 26.08
N GLU A 341 -7.33 -15.58 26.66
CA GLU A 341 -6.66 -14.77 27.64
C GLU A 341 -5.70 -13.82 26.90
N LEU A 342 -5.73 -12.53 27.25
CA LEU A 342 -4.80 -11.53 26.76
C LEU A 342 -3.93 -11.09 27.93
N ARG A 343 -2.63 -11.36 27.85
CA ARG A 343 -1.63 -10.95 28.86
C ARG A 343 -0.85 -9.73 28.40
N LEU A 344 -0.58 -8.82 29.31
CA LEU A 344 0.48 -7.83 29.15
C LEU A 344 1.84 -8.50 29.42
N LEU A 345 2.79 -8.35 28.51
CA LEU A 345 4.15 -8.88 28.66
C LEU A 345 5.17 -7.79 29.00
N SER A 346 5.04 -6.61 28.40
CA SER A 346 5.92 -5.49 28.68
C SER A 346 5.35 -4.18 28.15
N VAL A 347 5.82 -3.06 28.72
CA VAL A 347 5.55 -1.71 28.25
C VAL A 347 6.89 -0.98 28.11
N SER A 348 7.10 -0.35 26.96
CA SER A 348 8.22 0.56 26.72
C SER A 348 7.66 1.90 26.30
N GLY A 349 7.83 2.92 27.14
CA GLY A 349 7.39 4.29 26.89
C GLY A 349 7.83 5.23 28.02
N PRO A 350 7.57 6.54 27.90
CA PRO A 350 8.11 7.53 28.83
C PRO A 350 7.36 7.68 30.16
N GLY A 351 6.35 6.85 30.42
CA GLY A 351 5.57 6.82 31.66
C GLY A 351 4.90 5.47 31.83
N GLN A 352 4.03 5.33 32.83
CA GLN A 352 3.26 4.10 33.02
C GLN A 352 2.07 3.98 32.05
N PHE A 353 1.71 2.73 31.76
CA PHE A 353 0.52 2.33 31.03
C PHE A 353 -0.41 1.55 31.96
N ALA A 354 -1.71 1.75 31.82
CA ALA A 354 -2.71 0.91 32.43
C ALA A 354 -3.87 0.64 31.46
N LEU A 355 -4.48 -0.53 31.61
CA LEU A 355 -5.78 -0.83 31.04
C LEU A 355 -6.81 -0.84 32.17
N LEU A 356 -7.85 -0.02 32.04
CA LEU A 356 -8.92 0.10 33.02
C LEU A 356 -10.25 -0.45 32.47
N SER A 357 -11.21 -0.69 33.35
CA SER A 357 -12.62 -0.82 32.96
C SER A 357 -13.08 0.41 32.19
N ALA A 358 -14.12 0.27 31.36
CA ALA A 358 -14.62 1.37 30.52
C ALA A 358 -14.99 2.64 31.29
N ASP A 359 -15.42 2.51 32.55
CA ASP A 359 -15.75 3.63 33.43
C ASP A 359 -14.53 4.20 34.20
N GLY A 360 -13.35 3.62 34.03
CA GLY A 360 -12.09 4.05 34.64
C GLY A 360 -11.90 3.65 36.12
N THR A 361 -12.83 2.87 36.70
CA THR A 361 -12.81 2.57 38.15
C THR A 361 -12.03 1.30 38.52
N GLY A 362 -11.97 0.32 37.61
CA GLY A 362 -11.30 -0.96 37.82
C GLY A 362 -9.98 -1.02 37.08
N LEU A 363 -8.89 -1.33 37.78
CA LEU A 363 -7.61 -1.64 37.18
C LEU A 363 -7.63 -3.08 36.64
N LEU A 364 -7.35 -3.25 35.34
CA LEU A 364 -7.31 -4.56 34.67
C LEU A 364 -5.88 -5.02 34.41
N MET A 365 -5.01 -4.10 33.98
CA MET A 365 -3.57 -4.34 33.79
C MET A 365 -2.81 -3.05 34.05
N SER A 366 -1.56 -3.16 34.47
CA SER A 366 -0.72 -2.03 34.86
C SER A 366 0.76 -2.32 34.59
N SER A 367 1.52 -1.29 34.24
CA SER A 367 2.99 -1.37 34.30
C SER A 367 3.58 -0.73 35.56
N ALA A 368 2.75 -0.05 36.37
CA ALA A 368 3.21 0.78 37.49
C ALA A 368 3.75 -0.03 38.69
N ASP A 369 3.24 -1.24 38.88
CA ASP A 369 3.60 -2.21 39.92
C ASP A 369 4.51 -3.33 39.40
N GLY A 370 5.02 -3.17 38.17
CA GLY A 370 5.68 -4.23 37.42
C GLY A 370 4.66 -5.06 36.62
N VAL A 371 5.13 -5.71 35.55
CA VAL A 371 4.28 -6.60 34.73
C VAL A 371 4.43 -8.03 35.21
N ASP A 372 3.34 -8.65 35.65
CA ASP A 372 3.32 -10.03 36.12
C ASP A 372 2.08 -10.83 35.66
N ALA A 373 1.82 -11.98 36.29
CA ALA A 373 0.73 -12.88 35.90
C ALA A 373 -0.68 -12.32 36.22
N ALA A 374 -0.79 -11.25 37.01
CA ALA A 374 -2.05 -10.58 37.28
C ALA A 374 -2.46 -9.61 36.16
N ASP A 375 -1.53 -9.21 35.28
CA ASP A 375 -1.79 -8.32 34.16
C ASP A 375 -2.39 -9.06 32.96
N GLU A 376 -3.57 -9.64 33.18
CA GLU A 376 -4.30 -10.41 32.19
C GLU A 376 -5.80 -10.10 32.21
N ILE A 377 -6.44 -10.16 31.04
CA ILE A 377 -7.90 -10.11 30.90
C ILE A 377 -8.38 -11.34 30.15
N MET A 378 -9.57 -11.81 30.51
CA MET A 378 -10.24 -12.89 29.81
C MET A 378 -11.25 -12.32 28.81
N LEU A 379 -11.07 -12.68 27.54
CA LEU A 379 -11.96 -12.33 26.45
C LEU A 379 -12.88 -13.53 26.17
N ALA A 380 -14.14 -13.42 26.58
CA ALA A 380 -15.14 -14.44 26.31
C ALA A 380 -15.56 -14.42 24.82
N SER A 381 -15.89 -15.59 24.28
CA SER A 381 -16.44 -15.71 22.92
C SER A 381 -17.76 -14.96 22.78
N GLY A 382 -17.88 -14.15 21.73
CA GLY A 382 -19.11 -13.46 21.37
C GLY A 382 -19.49 -12.27 22.25
N ALA A 383 -18.61 -11.84 23.18
CA ALA A 383 -18.79 -10.65 23.99
C ALA A 383 -17.70 -9.61 23.71
N ASP A 384 -18.12 -8.35 23.60
CA ASP A 384 -17.21 -7.22 23.54
C ASP A 384 -16.89 -6.74 24.95
N LEU A 385 -15.60 -6.59 25.25
CA LEU A 385 -15.11 -6.01 26.49
C LEU A 385 -14.67 -4.57 26.24
N GLN A 386 -15.45 -3.62 26.75
CA GLN A 386 -15.12 -2.20 26.70
C GLN A 386 -14.13 -1.86 27.82
N THR A 387 -13.07 -1.15 27.47
CA THR A 387 -11.96 -0.79 28.36
C THR A 387 -11.44 0.61 28.05
N LEU A 388 -10.56 1.12 28.90
CA LEU A 388 -9.90 2.40 28.74
C LEU A 388 -8.39 2.22 28.89
N ALA A 389 -7.63 2.41 27.80
CA ALA A 389 -6.18 2.50 27.86
C ALA A 389 -5.78 3.87 28.40
N VAL A 390 -4.85 3.93 29.34
CA VAL A 390 -4.42 5.16 30.03
C VAL A 390 -2.90 5.24 30.07
N PHE A 391 -2.36 6.45 29.88
CA PHE A 391 -0.93 6.74 29.81
C PHE A 391 -0.57 7.88 30.74
N GLU A 392 0.48 7.72 31.54
CA GLU A 392 0.97 8.73 32.49
C GLU A 392 1.68 9.91 31.81
N ALA A 393 2.33 9.68 30.67
CA ALA A 393 3.09 10.72 29.97
C ALA A 393 2.80 10.74 28.47
N ASP A 394 2.90 11.92 27.86
CA ASP A 394 2.88 12.07 26.39
C ASP A 394 4.10 11.38 25.77
N GLY A 395 3.92 10.71 24.63
CA GLY A 395 5.01 10.01 23.93
C GLY A 395 4.57 8.77 23.17
N LEU A 396 5.55 8.04 22.68
CA LEU A 396 5.40 6.75 22.00
C LEU A 396 5.48 5.62 23.00
N TYR A 397 4.55 4.68 22.90
CA TYR A 397 4.52 3.46 23.72
C TYR A 397 4.50 2.23 22.81
N ARG A 398 5.30 1.23 23.16
CA ARG A 398 5.19 -0.14 22.65
C ARG A 398 4.64 -0.99 23.79
N VAL A 399 3.38 -1.40 23.67
CA VAL A 399 2.70 -2.28 24.63
C VAL A 399 2.71 -3.68 24.04
N THR A 400 3.46 -4.59 24.65
CA THR A 400 3.61 -5.96 24.16
C THR A 400 2.65 -6.88 24.89
N VAL A 401 1.85 -7.63 24.13
CA VAL A 401 0.84 -8.56 24.65
C VAL A 401 1.01 -9.97 24.10
N GLU A 402 0.40 -10.96 24.75
CA GLU A 402 0.32 -12.35 24.31
C GLU A 402 -1.14 -12.82 24.40
N LEU A 403 -1.62 -13.52 23.37
CA LEU A 403 -2.88 -14.25 23.42
C LEU A 403 -2.61 -15.69 23.85
N ALA A 404 -3.41 -16.22 24.75
CA ALA A 404 -3.30 -17.60 25.23
C ALA A 404 -4.67 -18.28 25.31
N GLY A 405 -4.65 -19.60 25.17
CA GLY A 405 -5.82 -20.46 25.33
C GLY A 405 -5.41 -21.92 25.46
N THR A 406 -6.39 -22.82 25.53
CA THR A 406 -6.15 -24.28 25.57
C THR A 406 -6.98 -24.96 24.50
N GLN A 407 -6.35 -25.70 23.58
CA GLN A 407 -7.03 -26.47 22.53
C GLN A 407 -6.82 -27.97 22.77
N GLY A 408 -7.90 -28.71 23.00
CA GLY A 408 -7.83 -30.16 23.20
C GLY A 408 -6.98 -30.59 24.41
N GLY A 409 -6.90 -29.74 25.45
CA GLY A 409 -6.09 -29.97 26.65
C GLY A 409 -4.66 -29.43 26.56
N GLU A 410 -4.20 -28.98 25.38
CA GLU A 410 -2.85 -28.44 25.18
C GLU A 410 -2.85 -26.90 25.21
N PRO A 411 -1.91 -26.26 25.91
CA PRO A 411 -1.78 -24.81 25.88
C PRO A 411 -1.34 -24.34 24.49
N VAL A 412 -1.98 -23.28 24.00
CA VAL A 412 -1.62 -22.59 22.76
C VAL A 412 -1.43 -21.12 23.07
N LYS A 413 -0.39 -20.51 22.51
CA LYS A 413 -0.03 -19.12 22.72
C LYS A 413 0.32 -18.46 21.40
N SER A 414 0.04 -17.17 21.28
CA SER A 414 0.68 -16.36 20.26
C SER A 414 2.16 -16.17 20.59
N GLY A 415 2.95 -15.72 19.62
CA GLY A 415 4.18 -14.99 19.96
C GLY A 415 3.86 -13.62 20.58
N PRO A 416 4.85 -12.86 21.06
CA PRO A 416 4.66 -11.49 21.50
C PRO A 416 4.12 -10.61 20.36
N ILE A 417 3.08 -9.83 20.66
CA ILE A 417 2.44 -8.90 19.71
C ILE A 417 2.62 -7.49 20.25
N VAL A 418 3.19 -6.59 19.45
CA VAL A 418 3.41 -5.20 19.86
C VAL A 418 2.28 -4.32 19.34
N LEU A 419 1.58 -3.64 20.26
CA LEU A 419 0.68 -2.54 19.97
C LEU A 419 1.45 -1.22 20.08
N ALA A 420 1.49 -0.45 19.00
CA ALA A 420 2.13 0.86 18.97
C ALA A 420 1.11 1.97 19.26
N PHE A 421 1.35 2.74 20.31
CA PHE A 421 0.53 3.89 20.70
C PHE A 421 1.31 5.20 20.61
N GLY A 422 0.59 6.27 20.25
CA GLY A 422 1.00 7.65 20.47
C GLY A 422 0.09 8.30 21.50
N ALA A 423 0.59 8.50 22.71
CA ALA A 423 -0.05 9.35 23.72
C ALA A 423 0.24 10.81 23.37
N ASN A 424 -0.77 11.52 22.85
CA ASN A 424 -0.63 12.87 22.27
C ASN A 424 0.41 12.99 21.14
N LEU A 425 0.71 11.87 20.47
CA LEU A 425 1.52 11.83 19.26
C LEU A 425 0.75 11.10 18.18
N THR A 426 1.04 11.43 16.92
CA THR A 426 0.44 10.77 15.77
C THR A 426 1.44 9.84 15.09
N ALA A 427 0.97 9.02 14.16
CA ALA A 427 1.85 8.23 13.28
C ALA A 427 2.83 9.13 12.49
N ALA A 428 2.48 10.41 12.28
CA ALA A 428 3.30 11.41 11.61
C ALA A 428 4.30 12.14 12.55
N HIS A 429 4.69 11.52 13.67
CA HIS A 429 5.64 12.11 14.60
C HIS A 429 7.00 12.37 13.95
N THR A 430 7.57 13.53 14.28
CA THR A 430 8.90 13.95 13.80
C THR A 430 10.02 13.21 14.53
N TYR A 431 11.24 13.27 13.98
CA TYR A 431 12.43 12.78 14.67
C TYR A 431 12.59 13.41 16.07
N ALA A 432 12.32 14.72 16.20
CA ALA A 432 12.44 15.41 17.49
C ALA A 432 11.46 14.87 18.55
N GLN A 433 10.22 14.54 18.14
CA GLN A 433 9.21 13.94 19.03
C GLN A 433 9.55 12.49 19.39
N TRP A 434 10.02 11.70 18.40
CA TRP A 434 10.51 10.35 18.65
C TRP A 434 11.69 10.36 19.62
N ARG A 435 12.69 11.20 19.36
CA ARG A 435 13.88 11.39 20.18
C ARG A 435 13.52 11.74 21.61
N ASP A 436 12.71 12.78 21.81
CA ASP A 436 12.25 13.20 23.15
C ASP A 436 11.53 12.06 23.89
N SER A 437 10.68 11.30 23.19
CA SER A 437 9.99 10.16 23.78
C SER A 437 10.96 9.07 24.23
N PHE A 438 11.94 8.70 23.41
CA PHE A 438 12.91 7.65 23.75
C PHE A 438 13.90 8.10 24.83
N GLU A 439 14.36 9.37 24.80
CA GLU A 439 15.18 9.93 25.86
C GLU A 439 14.47 9.85 27.21
N ARG A 440 13.19 10.21 27.29
CA ARG A 440 12.39 10.10 28.52
C ARG A 440 12.12 8.64 28.91
N THR A 441 11.86 7.76 27.94
CA THR A 441 11.69 6.31 28.17
C THR A 441 12.91 5.71 28.88
N HIS A 442 14.12 6.16 28.51
CA HIS A 442 15.37 5.63 29.05
C HIS A 442 16.02 6.52 30.12
N GLY A 443 15.35 7.58 30.58
CA GLY A 443 15.89 8.52 31.57
C GLY A 443 17.15 9.26 31.12
N LEU A 444 17.32 9.47 29.82
CA LEU A 444 18.47 10.18 29.26
C LEU A 444 18.31 11.70 29.40
N PRO A 445 19.43 12.46 29.47
CA PRO A 445 19.39 13.90 29.32
C PRO A 445 18.77 14.32 27.98
N ALA A 446 18.02 15.41 27.99
CA ALA A 446 17.42 15.96 26.76
C ALA A 446 18.49 16.23 25.69
N ASN A 447 18.21 15.82 24.46
CA ASN A 447 19.08 15.87 23.28
C ASN A 447 20.28 14.90 23.29
N ALA A 448 20.33 13.91 24.18
CA ALA A 448 21.32 12.82 24.11
C ALA A 448 21.30 12.07 22.76
N LEU A 449 20.14 11.95 22.12
CA LEU A 449 19.92 11.28 20.84
C LEU A 449 19.76 12.29 19.68
N ALA A 450 20.19 13.55 19.85
CA ALA A 450 19.95 14.60 18.85
C ALA A 450 20.75 14.42 17.55
N ASP A 451 21.94 13.84 17.60
CA ASP A 451 22.71 13.53 16.40
C ASP A 451 22.12 12.29 15.70
N THR A 452 21.48 12.52 14.55
CA THR A 452 20.86 11.46 13.73
C THR A 452 21.87 10.48 13.15
N ARG A 453 23.17 10.85 13.12
CA ARG A 453 24.27 10.03 12.60
C ARG A 453 25.04 9.31 13.71
N ALA A 454 24.82 9.66 14.97
CA ALA A 454 25.41 8.94 16.08
C ALA A 454 24.77 7.55 16.22
N ASP A 455 25.59 6.60 16.63
CA ASP A 455 25.22 5.24 17.00
C ASP A 455 25.40 5.16 18.52
N PHE A 456 24.30 5.41 19.25
CA PHE A 456 24.36 5.66 20.68
C PHE A 456 24.66 4.38 21.48
N ASP A 457 24.09 3.26 21.08
CA ASP A 457 24.26 1.94 21.70
C ASP A 457 25.38 1.08 21.09
N LYS A 458 25.98 1.54 19.99
CA LYS A 458 27.17 0.97 19.32
C LYS A 458 26.91 -0.36 18.65
N ASP A 459 25.73 -0.53 18.08
CA ASP A 459 25.35 -1.77 17.39
C ASP A 459 25.53 -1.71 15.87
N GLY A 460 25.92 -0.54 15.35
CA GLY A 460 26.12 -0.27 13.93
C GLY A 460 24.95 0.45 13.25
N LEU A 461 23.88 0.78 13.96
CA LEU A 461 22.77 1.60 13.49
C LEU A 461 22.82 3.01 14.07
N SER A 462 22.60 4.01 13.20
CA SER A 462 22.52 5.39 13.68
C SER A 462 21.12 5.67 14.25
N ASN A 463 21.00 6.64 15.15
CA ASN A 463 19.71 7.07 15.72
C ASN A 463 18.66 7.40 14.63
N GLY A 464 19.10 7.97 13.50
CA GLY A 464 18.24 8.22 12.35
C GLY A 464 17.77 6.95 11.62
N ALA A 465 18.57 5.89 11.59
CA ALA A 465 18.17 4.58 11.07
C ALA A 465 17.17 3.91 12.02
N GLU A 466 17.42 3.95 13.32
CA GLU A 466 16.53 3.49 14.39
C GLU A 466 15.14 4.14 14.30
N PHE A 467 15.09 5.45 14.06
CA PHE A 467 13.84 6.18 13.81
C PHE A 467 13.05 5.63 12.62
N GLN A 468 13.72 5.32 11.50
CA GLN A 468 13.10 4.72 10.31
C GLN A 468 12.66 3.27 10.55
N LEU A 469 13.40 2.55 11.41
CA LEU A 469 13.17 1.15 11.74
C LEU A 469 12.26 0.95 12.95
N PHE A 470 11.62 2.00 13.46
CA PHE A 470 10.68 1.94 14.60
C PHE A 470 9.71 0.75 14.56
N TRP A 471 9.16 0.43 13.39
CA TRP A 471 8.19 -0.66 13.23
C TRP A 471 8.80 -2.07 13.28
N HIS A 472 10.13 -2.18 13.16
CA HIS A 472 10.87 -3.43 13.33
C HIS A 472 11.26 -3.69 14.80
N GLY A 473 10.94 -2.75 15.71
CA GLY A 473 11.22 -2.87 17.15
C GLY A 473 12.51 -2.19 17.61
N CYS A 474 13.30 -1.67 16.67
CA CYS A 474 14.56 -0.95 16.88
C CYS A 474 14.44 0.17 17.94
N ASP A 475 15.37 0.22 18.89
CA ASP A 475 15.47 1.13 20.02
C ASP A 475 16.93 1.66 20.16
N PRO A 476 17.18 2.99 20.01
CA PRO A 476 18.52 3.58 19.90
C PRO A 476 19.39 3.48 21.16
N VAL A 477 18.87 2.88 22.23
CA VAL A 477 19.57 2.71 23.52
C VAL A 477 19.85 1.23 23.79
N LYS A 478 19.45 0.31 22.90
CA LYS A 478 19.59 -1.13 23.05
C LYS A 478 20.17 -1.72 21.78
N GLY A 479 21.35 -2.33 21.87
CA GLY A 479 21.96 -2.96 20.69
C GLY A 479 21.08 -4.08 20.11
N ASP A 480 20.38 -3.76 19.03
CA ASP A 480 19.29 -4.54 18.47
C ASP A 480 19.30 -4.59 16.94
N ALA A 481 20.42 -4.23 16.30
CA ALA A 481 20.70 -4.39 14.87
C ALA A 481 20.39 -5.79 14.30
N GLY A 482 20.26 -6.82 15.15
CA GLY A 482 19.74 -8.13 14.79
C GLY A 482 18.29 -8.15 14.27
N LEU A 483 17.52 -7.09 14.52
CA LEU A 483 16.14 -6.84 14.07
C LEU A 483 16.07 -6.31 12.63
N LEU A 484 17.21 -5.93 12.03
CA LEU A 484 17.25 -5.51 10.63
C LEU A 484 16.60 -6.55 9.71
N PRO A 485 15.82 -6.10 8.70
CA PRO A 485 15.30 -6.98 7.66
C PRO A 485 16.39 -7.85 7.03
N LYS A 486 16.09 -9.14 6.91
CA LYS A 486 17.05 -10.15 6.42
C LYS A 486 16.68 -10.60 5.01
N GLY A 487 17.69 -10.64 4.15
CA GLY A 487 17.57 -11.23 2.82
C GLY A 487 17.43 -12.74 2.88
N ARG A 488 16.64 -13.33 1.97
CA ARG A 488 16.46 -14.77 1.82
C ARG A 488 16.24 -15.15 0.35
N PRO A 489 16.56 -16.38 -0.07
CA PRO A 489 16.16 -16.89 -1.37
C PRO A 489 14.66 -17.25 -1.39
N GLU A 490 13.95 -16.95 -2.48
CA GLU A 490 12.55 -17.31 -2.67
C GLU A 490 12.21 -17.42 -4.16
N GLY A 491 11.71 -18.58 -4.61
CA GLY A 491 11.20 -18.74 -5.98
C GLY A 491 12.20 -18.41 -7.11
N GLY A 492 13.50 -18.65 -6.90
CA GLY A 492 14.56 -18.28 -7.86
C GLY A 492 15.02 -16.82 -7.78
N ALA A 493 14.45 -16.03 -6.87
CA ALA A 493 14.84 -14.65 -6.58
C ALA A 493 15.56 -14.54 -5.24
N ALA A 494 16.25 -13.43 -5.02
CA ALA A 494 16.63 -12.98 -3.68
C ALA A 494 15.65 -11.90 -3.22
N VAL A 495 15.13 -12.02 -2.00
CA VAL A 495 14.09 -11.14 -1.46
C VAL A 495 14.45 -10.63 -0.08
N MET A 496 14.01 -9.42 0.27
CA MET A 496 14.09 -8.86 1.62
C MET A 496 12.79 -8.11 1.91
N ASP A 497 12.11 -8.49 2.98
CA ASP A 497 10.80 -7.92 3.37
C ASP A 497 11.02 -6.93 4.50
N PHE A 498 10.40 -5.76 4.41
CA PHE A 498 10.58 -4.69 5.39
C PHE A 498 9.31 -3.83 5.48
N LEU A 499 9.09 -3.25 6.66
CA LEU A 499 8.04 -2.24 6.84
C LEU A 499 8.55 -0.88 6.35
N ARG A 500 7.78 -0.26 5.47
CA ARG A 500 7.99 1.09 4.96
C ARG A 500 6.96 2.02 5.59
N ASP A 501 7.41 2.89 6.47
CA ASP A 501 6.57 3.94 7.04
C ASP A 501 6.61 5.19 6.17
N THR A 502 5.55 5.39 5.38
CA THR A 502 5.46 6.54 4.46
C THR A 502 5.15 7.86 5.15
N TYR A 503 4.90 7.88 6.47
CA TYR A 503 4.90 9.12 7.23
C TYR A 503 6.31 9.67 7.41
N LYS A 504 7.30 8.77 7.53
CA LYS A 504 8.71 9.11 7.76
C LYS A 504 9.51 9.13 6.46
N ASP A 505 9.21 8.20 5.54
CA ASP A 505 9.77 8.15 4.19
C ASP A 505 8.70 8.55 3.17
N THR A 506 8.63 9.84 2.86
CA THR A 506 7.67 10.38 1.88
C THR A 506 8.02 10.08 0.42
N LEU A 507 9.10 9.33 0.17
CA LEU A 507 9.62 9.00 -1.17
C LEU A 507 10.00 10.25 -1.99
N ASN A 508 10.42 11.33 -1.32
CA ASN A 508 10.80 12.58 -1.97
C ASN A 508 12.31 12.84 -2.07
N GLU A 509 13.11 12.00 -1.42
CA GLU A 509 14.58 12.08 -1.33
C GLU A 509 15.13 13.38 -0.70
N LYS A 510 14.25 14.21 -0.15
CA LYS A 510 14.55 15.45 0.56
C LYS A 510 14.56 15.23 2.06
N THR A 511 13.60 14.47 2.58
CA THR A 511 13.50 14.11 4.00
C THR A 511 14.21 12.78 4.27
N PHE A 512 14.08 12.27 5.50
CA PHE A 512 14.48 10.90 5.80
C PHE A 512 14.01 9.92 4.72
N GLN A 513 14.91 9.02 4.35
CA GLN A 513 14.66 8.02 3.32
C GLN A 513 15.26 6.67 3.69
N GLN A 514 14.47 5.62 3.50
CA GLN A 514 14.87 4.23 3.61
C GLN A 514 15.02 3.65 2.20
N SER A 515 16.28 3.56 1.75
CA SER A 515 16.62 3.05 0.42
C SER A 515 17.27 1.66 0.51
N PRO A 516 16.53 0.58 0.22
CA PRO A 516 17.13 -0.74 0.21
C PRO A 516 18.10 -0.85 -0.99
N SER A 517 19.21 -1.54 -0.79
CA SER A 517 20.28 -1.68 -1.76
C SER A 517 20.74 -3.13 -1.84
N THR A 518 21.20 -3.53 -3.03
CA THR A 518 21.68 -4.90 -3.27
C THR A 518 23.05 -4.90 -3.92
N SER A 519 23.81 -5.96 -3.68
CA SER A 519 25.11 -6.17 -4.30
C SER A 519 25.37 -7.66 -4.55
N PRO A 520 25.99 -8.04 -5.67
CA PRO A 520 26.44 -9.41 -5.89
C PRO A 520 27.79 -9.72 -5.19
N ASP A 521 28.58 -8.69 -4.85
CA ASP A 521 30.00 -8.83 -4.48
C ASP A 521 30.43 -7.96 -3.28
N MET A 522 29.49 -7.26 -2.63
CA MET A 522 29.71 -6.26 -1.58
C MET A 522 30.49 -5.00 -2.00
N GLN A 523 30.90 -4.88 -3.27
CA GLN A 523 31.63 -3.73 -3.81
C GLN A 523 30.71 -2.85 -4.66
N ASN A 524 29.94 -3.47 -5.54
CA ASN A 524 29.04 -2.81 -6.48
C ASN A 524 27.62 -2.83 -5.92
N TRP A 525 27.15 -1.67 -5.44
CA TRP A 525 25.83 -1.53 -4.83
C TRP A 525 24.84 -0.84 -5.76
N ALA A 526 23.70 -1.48 -5.98
CA ALA A 526 22.53 -0.90 -6.63
C ALA A 526 21.50 -0.48 -5.57
N THR A 527 21.35 0.83 -5.38
CA THR A 527 20.37 1.41 -4.45
C THR A 527 19.04 1.63 -5.16
N ARG A 528 17.94 1.24 -4.52
CA ARG A 528 16.58 1.55 -4.97
C ARG A 528 16.03 2.75 -4.21
N ASN A 529 15.55 3.72 -4.97
CA ASN A 529 14.91 4.94 -4.50
C ASN A 529 13.90 5.43 -5.55
N ALA A 530 13.22 6.53 -5.25
CA ALA A 530 12.15 7.07 -6.08
C ALA A 530 12.63 7.72 -7.39
N ARG A 531 13.92 8.06 -7.53
CA ARG A 531 14.52 8.54 -8.79
C ARG A 531 14.78 7.43 -9.80
N VAL A 532 14.98 6.21 -9.35
CA VAL A 532 15.24 5.09 -10.26
C VAL A 532 13.92 4.68 -10.91
N THR A 533 13.90 4.66 -12.24
CA THR A 533 12.73 4.23 -13.01
C THR A 533 12.31 2.84 -12.57
N GLY A 534 11.01 2.66 -12.31
CA GLY A 534 10.47 1.39 -11.82
C GLY A 534 10.67 0.29 -12.87
N ARG A 535 11.45 -0.74 -12.54
CA ARG A 535 11.68 -1.90 -13.41
C ARG A 535 11.15 -3.15 -12.74
N ALA A 536 9.85 -3.37 -12.86
CA ALA A 536 9.11 -4.35 -12.09
C ALA A 536 9.59 -5.81 -12.28
N LEU A 537 10.19 -6.14 -13.43
CA LEU A 537 10.73 -7.48 -13.73
C LEU A 537 12.26 -7.60 -13.56
N GLU A 538 12.93 -6.63 -12.94
CA GLU A 538 14.39 -6.69 -12.67
C GLU A 538 14.65 -6.69 -11.16
N THR A 539 14.89 -5.50 -10.59
CA THR A 539 14.90 -5.32 -9.14
C THR A 539 13.86 -4.28 -8.79
N CYS A 540 12.89 -4.65 -7.96
CA CYS A 540 11.77 -3.78 -7.62
C CYS A 540 11.33 -3.96 -6.18
N GLU A 541 10.69 -2.93 -5.64
CA GLU A 541 9.98 -3.03 -4.37
C GLU A 541 8.53 -3.42 -4.65
N THR A 542 8.13 -4.62 -4.26
CA THR A 542 6.83 -5.18 -4.61
C THR A 542 6.31 -6.27 -3.65
N GLY A 543 4.99 -6.42 -3.53
CA GLY A 543 4.35 -7.74 -3.35
C GLY A 543 4.69 -8.57 -2.11
N ALA A 544 4.89 -7.93 -0.95
CA ALA A 544 4.88 -8.62 0.36
C ALA A 544 3.66 -8.31 1.22
N GLU A 545 2.90 -7.28 0.86
CA GLU A 545 1.67 -6.91 1.57
C GLU A 545 0.70 -8.09 1.58
N GLN A 546 0.16 -8.38 2.76
CA GLN A 546 -0.90 -9.37 2.92
C GLN A 546 -2.25 -8.65 3.06
N GLY A 547 -3.34 -9.31 2.68
CA GLY A 547 -4.68 -8.70 2.71
C GLY A 547 -5.16 -8.25 1.35
N ASN A 548 -6.18 -7.39 1.36
CA ASN A 548 -6.81 -6.83 0.16
C ASN A 548 -6.76 -5.29 0.11
N ALA A 549 -6.03 -4.68 1.04
CA ALA A 549 -5.84 -3.25 1.16
C ALA A 549 -4.40 -2.92 1.58
N TYR A 550 -4.05 -1.63 1.52
CA TYR A 550 -2.73 -1.11 1.87
C TYR A 550 -2.87 -0.03 2.93
N GLY A 551 -1.93 0.04 3.88
CA GLY A 551 -1.81 1.12 4.85
C GLY A 551 -0.69 2.10 4.47
N ARG A 552 -0.49 3.16 5.25
CA ARG A 552 0.69 4.03 5.12
C ARG A 552 1.95 3.41 5.72
N VAL A 553 1.79 2.46 6.64
CA VAL A 553 2.85 1.56 7.11
C VAL A 553 2.71 0.26 6.31
N MET A 554 3.51 0.15 5.25
CA MET A 554 3.37 -0.91 4.25
C MET A 554 4.36 -2.03 4.49
N LEU A 555 3.93 -3.29 4.31
CA LEU A 555 4.87 -4.40 4.19
C LEU A 555 5.32 -4.53 2.73
N ARG A 556 6.61 -4.28 2.50
CA ARG A 556 7.20 -4.22 1.17
C ARG A 556 8.25 -5.30 1.03
N ARG A 557 8.51 -5.75 -0.20
CA ARG A 557 9.61 -6.67 -0.50
C ARG A 557 10.48 -6.13 -1.60
N LEU A 558 11.77 -5.97 -1.31
CA LEU A 558 12.74 -5.82 -2.37
C LEU A 558 12.95 -7.19 -3.01
N ARG A 559 12.66 -7.33 -4.30
CA ARG A 559 12.87 -8.56 -5.07
C ARG A 559 13.95 -8.34 -6.13
N VAL A 560 14.90 -9.28 -6.24
CA VAL A 560 15.96 -9.31 -7.25
C VAL A 560 15.77 -10.54 -8.13
N LEU A 561 15.33 -10.34 -9.37
CA LEU A 561 14.94 -11.41 -10.30
C LEU A 561 16.07 -11.83 -11.27
N ASP A 562 17.15 -11.05 -11.36
CA ASP A 562 18.10 -11.11 -12.49
C ASP A 562 19.26 -12.11 -12.35
N ALA A 563 19.33 -12.94 -11.29
CA ALA A 563 20.32 -14.02 -11.22
C ALA A 563 19.95 -15.17 -10.26
N PRO A 564 19.23 -16.20 -10.73
CA PRO A 564 19.04 -17.42 -9.96
C PRO A 564 20.38 -18.13 -9.72
N GLY A 565 20.77 -18.32 -8.45
CA GLY A 565 21.96 -19.06 -8.05
C GLY A 565 23.17 -18.22 -7.63
N GLU A 566 23.10 -16.89 -7.72
CA GLU A 566 24.17 -16.00 -7.26
C GLU A 566 23.99 -15.56 -5.80
N LYS A 567 25.11 -15.35 -5.09
CA LYS A 567 25.07 -14.71 -3.77
C LYS A 567 24.59 -13.28 -3.93
N ARG A 568 23.63 -12.87 -3.08
CA ARG A 568 23.14 -11.49 -3.03
C ARG A 568 23.22 -10.96 -1.62
N PHE A 569 23.76 -9.77 -1.49
CA PHE A 569 23.88 -9.02 -0.25
C PHE A 569 22.87 -7.88 -0.25
N PHE A 570 22.30 -7.62 0.92
CA PHE A 570 21.32 -6.55 1.13
C PHE A 570 21.85 -5.58 2.18
N ARG A 571 21.51 -4.30 2.02
CA ARG A 571 21.64 -3.28 3.07
C ARG A 571 20.57 -2.23 2.91
N PHE A 572 20.37 -1.41 3.92
CA PHE A 572 19.67 -0.14 3.78
C PHE A 572 20.68 0.99 3.70
N VAL A 573 20.37 1.97 2.85
CA VAL A 573 20.98 3.29 2.89
C VAL A 573 19.94 4.20 3.53
N PHE A 574 20.23 4.66 4.74
CA PHE A 574 19.45 5.68 5.42
C PHE A 574 20.07 7.02 5.14
N LYS A 575 19.29 7.92 4.55
CA LYS A 575 19.68 9.33 4.48
C LYS A 575 19.01 10.04 5.66
N PRO A 576 19.74 10.38 6.73
CA PRO A 576 19.17 11.20 7.78
C PRO A 576 18.87 12.60 7.24
N ASP A 577 17.82 13.22 7.79
CA ASP A 577 17.36 14.58 7.44
C ASP A 577 18.49 15.63 7.49
#